data_AF-A0A7J4N398-F1
#
_entry.id   AF-A0A7J4N398-F1
#
_cell.length_a   1.000
_cell.length_b   1.000
_cell.length_c   1.000
_cell.angle_alpha   90.00
_cell.angle_beta   90.00
_cell.angle_gamma   90.00
#
_symmetry.space_group_name_H-M   'P 1'
#
loop_
_entity.id
_entity.type
_entity.pdbx_description
1 polymer ?
#
loop_
_entity_poly.entity_id
_entity_poly.type
_entity_poly.pdbx_seq_one_letter_code
_entity_poly.pdbx_strand_id
1 'polypeptide(L)'
;VSLSLSYMIAALIRPSRLGRFLLTVESNGEGVLKKKYLTKGLIKTLPVIALASLIWYFLNISLNKENLNDLKLILAMMFIAMSLFQGLTLTVGWIEYGKKIRGPARDSRSGVNQPLFRIVISLLLLAPLVWWFGYGAVNPSNANFSTNVVWFIFLMTIVFLGLLMERYTKSSREGAGVDGVALDRVYFLIFITSCWHLLSSWRRAPFTVDQSSVGLFIEESILMSITIVLAVWSLSKKGIKRGWKIFQGQSAIFWGVCFGLAYCGSVSSLTVLSEGSLMTTTAIGHAITAIVMLAICPIALSRVGLSEELEERLEPSEHSLTPEQSARVEESGDDDIVELVD
;
A
#
# COMPACT_ATOMS: atom_id res chain seq x y z
N VAL A 1 7.13 -18.02 -5.14
CA VAL A 1 7.02 -17.51 -6.53
C VAL A 1 5.88 -18.17 -7.29
N SER A 2 5.89 -19.49 -7.51
CA SER A 2 4.89 -20.20 -8.30
C SER A 2 3.43 -19.97 -7.85
N LEU A 3 3.17 -20.03 -6.54
CA LEU A 3 1.83 -19.72 -6.00
C LEU A 3 1.40 -18.28 -6.29
N SER A 4 2.31 -17.30 -6.14
CA SER A 4 2.02 -15.89 -6.47
C SER A 4 1.64 -15.73 -7.94
N LEU A 5 2.41 -16.34 -8.85
CA LEU A 5 2.12 -16.31 -10.29
C LEU A 5 0.78 -16.97 -10.64
N SER A 6 0.47 -18.09 -9.98
CA SER A 6 -0.83 -18.75 -10.16
C SER A 6 -1.99 -17.87 -9.71
N TYR A 7 -1.86 -17.17 -8.57
CA TYR A 7 -2.87 -16.21 -8.10
C TYR A 7 -2.98 -14.96 -8.99
N MET A 8 -1.88 -14.50 -9.58
CA MET A 8 -1.89 -13.44 -10.59
C MET A 8 -2.70 -13.87 -11.83
N ILE A 9 -2.44 -15.06 -12.35
CA ILE A 9 -3.20 -15.62 -13.48
C ILE A 9 -4.67 -15.79 -13.09
N ALA A 10 -4.95 -16.31 -11.89
CA ALA A 10 -6.31 -16.44 -11.38
C ALA A 10 -7.03 -15.08 -11.34
N ALA A 11 -6.36 -14.01 -10.91
CA ALA A 11 -6.91 -12.65 -10.89
C ALA A 11 -7.22 -12.13 -12.30
N LEU A 12 -6.35 -12.40 -13.27
CA LEU A 12 -6.53 -11.99 -14.68
C LEU A 12 -7.66 -12.73 -15.38
N ILE A 13 -7.79 -14.05 -15.17
CA ILE A 13 -8.84 -14.84 -15.80
C ILE A 13 -10.19 -14.69 -15.08
N ARG A 14 -10.20 -14.23 -13.81
CA ARG A 14 -11.40 -14.14 -12.98
C ARG A 14 -12.59 -13.45 -13.65
N PRO A 15 -12.42 -12.31 -14.37
CA PRO A 15 -13.54 -11.63 -15.04
C PRO A 15 -14.13 -12.40 -16.23
N SER A 16 -13.40 -13.40 -16.76
CA SER A 16 -13.86 -14.21 -17.90
C SER A 16 -14.97 -15.20 -17.51
N ARG A 17 -15.65 -15.78 -18.51
CA ARG A 17 -16.62 -16.87 -18.28
C ARG A 17 -15.95 -18.09 -17.65
N LEU A 18 -14.75 -18.45 -18.12
CA LEU A 18 -13.97 -19.55 -17.60
C LEU A 18 -13.56 -19.32 -16.12
N GLY A 19 -13.04 -18.14 -15.80
CA GLY A 19 -12.65 -17.80 -14.44
C GLY A 19 -13.83 -17.75 -13.46
N ARG A 20 -15.01 -17.32 -13.91
CA ARG A 20 -16.23 -17.42 -13.10
C ARG A 20 -16.63 -18.86 -12.81
N PHE A 21 -16.57 -19.74 -13.80
CA PHE A 21 -16.87 -21.15 -13.60
C PHE A 21 -15.85 -21.85 -12.68
N LEU A 22 -14.55 -21.60 -12.89
CA LEU A 22 -13.47 -22.28 -12.19
C LEU A 22 -13.26 -21.78 -10.75
N LEU A 23 -13.51 -20.50 -10.47
CA LEU A 23 -13.08 -19.87 -9.22
C LEU A 23 -14.23 -19.32 -8.35
N THR A 24 -15.49 -19.38 -8.80
CA THR A 24 -16.63 -18.92 -7.97
C THR A 24 -17.17 -20.04 -7.11
N VAL A 25 -17.47 -19.70 -5.85
CA VAL A 25 -18.29 -20.51 -4.97
C VAL A 25 -19.57 -19.74 -4.69
N GLU A 26 -20.71 -20.30 -5.07
CA GLU A 26 -22.01 -19.74 -4.72
C GLU A 26 -22.45 -20.30 -3.36
N SER A 27 -22.84 -19.42 -2.44
CA SER A 27 -23.30 -19.84 -1.11
C SER A 27 -24.72 -20.40 -1.13
N ASN A 28 -25.53 -20.10 -2.16
CA ASN A 28 -26.94 -20.51 -2.28
C ASN A 28 -27.75 -20.28 -0.99
N GLY A 29 -27.41 -19.25 -0.20
CA GLY A 29 -28.02 -18.98 1.11
C GLY A 29 -27.54 -19.88 2.27
N GLU A 30 -26.72 -20.90 1.99
CA GLU A 30 -26.02 -21.69 3.00
C GLU A 30 -24.82 -20.87 3.51
N GLY A 31 -24.88 -20.36 4.74
CA GLY A 31 -23.85 -19.49 5.32
C GLY A 31 -22.40 -19.97 5.12
N VAL A 32 -21.47 -19.01 4.99
CA VAL A 32 -20.07 -19.21 4.56
C VAL A 32 -19.21 -20.12 5.47
N LEU A 33 -19.65 -20.39 6.70
CA LEU A 33 -18.94 -21.25 7.65
C LEU A 33 -19.40 -22.71 7.61
N LYS A 34 -20.38 -23.08 6.78
CA LYS A 34 -20.81 -24.47 6.65
C LYS A 34 -19.77 -25.32 5.94
N LYS A 35 -19.55 -26.55 6.42
CA LYS A 35 -18.61 -27.53 5.85
C LYS A 35 -18.74 -27.67 4.33
N LYS A 36 -19.96 -27.71 3.80
CA LYS A 36 -20.26 -27.83 2.36
C LYS A 36 -19.80 -26.62 1.54
N TYR A 37 -19.87 -25.41 2.10
CA TYR A 37 -19.33 -24.21 1.44
C TYR A 37 -17.80 -24.22 1.46
N LEU A 38 -17.20 -24.58 2.61
CA LEU A 38 -15.75 -24.68 2.75
C LEU A 38 -15.14 -25.75 1.84
N THR A 39 -15.77 -26.93 1.71
CA THR A 39 -15.29 -27.99 0.81
C THR A 39 -15.42 -27.58 -0.66
N LYS A 40 -16.53 -26.93 -1.06
CA LYS A 40 -16.66 -26.35 -2.40
C LYS A 40 -15.57 -25.29 -2.66
N GLY A 41 -15.29 -24.43 -1.67
CA GLY A 41 -14.20 -23.47 -1.74
C GLY A 41 -12.85 -24.13 -1.95
N LEU A 42 -12.53 -25.16 -1.17
CA LEU A 42 -11.30 -25.92 -1.31
C LEU A 42 -11.16 -26.52 -2.72
N ILE A 43 -12.23 -27.13 -3.25
CA ILE A 43 -12.23 -27.68 -4.62
C ILE A 43 -11.94 -26.57 -5.65
N LYS A 44 -12.51 -25.38 -5.48
CA LYS A 44 -12.28 -24.24 -6.38
C LYS A 44 -10.87 -23.63 -6.27
N THR A 45 -10.10 -23.99 -5.24
CA THR A 45 -8.67 -23.65 -5.15
C THR A 45 -7.75 -24.64 -5.86
N LEU A 46 -8.21 -25.87 -6.16
CA LEU A 46 -7.41 -26.90 -6.85
C LEU A 46 -6.83 -26.43 -8.19
N PRO A 47 -7.55 -25.70 -9.07
CA PRO A 47 -6.96 -25.21 -10.32
C PRO A 47 -5.77 -24.28 -10.09
N VAL A 48 -5.83 -23.45 -9.03
CA VAL A 48 -4.74 -22.54 -8.65
C VAL A 48 -3.54 -23.33 -8.14
N ILE A 49 -3.78 -24.36 -7.32
CA ILE A 49 -2.70 -25.22 -6.81
C ILE A 49 -2.06 -26.00 -7.97
N ALA A 50 -2.86 -26.60 -8.85
CA ALA A 50 -2.37 -27.35 -10.00
C ALA A 50 -1.50 -26.48 -10.93
N LEU A 51 -1.96 -25.26 -11.24
CA LEU A 51 -1.18 -24.30 -12.01
C LEU A 51 0.10 -23.88 -11.28
N ALA A 52 0.05 -23.67 -9.97
CA ALA A 52 1.26 -23.37 -9.18
C ALA A 52 2.26 -24.53 -9.20
N SER A 53 1.80 -25.78 -9.10
CA SER A 53 2.66 -26.97 -9.21
C SER A 53 3.28 -27.09 -10.59
N LEU A 54 2.53 -26.79 -11.66
CA LEU A 54 3.05 -26.79 -13.03
C LEU A 54 4.13 -25.72 -13.22
N ILE A 55 3.88 -24.49 -12.76
CA ILE A 55 4.86 -23.39 -12.80
C ILE A 55 6.09 -23.77 -11.99
N TRP A 56 5.92 -24.34 -10.79
CA TRP A 56 7.04 -24.78 -9.96
C TRP A 56 7.87 -25.86 -10.67
N TYR A 57 7.23 -26.87 -11.26
CA TYR A 57 7.91 -27.92 -12.00
C TYR A 57 8.72 -27.34 -13.18
N PHE A 58 8.11 -26.45 -13.96
CA PHE A 58 8.77 -25.77 -15.07
C PHE A 58 9.98 -24.94 -14.61
N LEU A 59 9.81 -24.14 -13.55
CA LEU A 59 10.91 -23.35 -12.98
C LEU A 59 12.08 -24.23 -12.52
N ASN A 60 11.82 -25.39 -11.91
CA ASN A 60 12.91 -26.29 -11.47
C ASN A 60 13.67 -26.94 -12.63
N ILE A 61 13.04 -27.12 -13.79
CA ILE A 61 13.70 -27.67 -14.99
C ILE A 61 14.49 -26.59 -15.73
N SER A 62 13.95 -25.38 -15.82
CA SER A 62 14.54 -24.29 -16.60
C SER A 62 15.63 -23.49 -15.86
N LEU A 63 15.66 -23.53 -14.52
CA LEU A 63 16.61 -22.72 -13.74
C LEU A 63 17.89 -23.51 -13.41
N ASN A 64 18.99 -23.14 -14.07
CA ASN A 64 20.34 -23.55 -13.67
C ASN A 64 20.87 -22.67 -12.51
N LYS A 65 22.03 -23.02 -11.94
CA LYS A 65 22.62 -22.30 -10.78
C LYS A 65 22.79 -20.79 -10.98
N GLU A 66 23.15 -20.34 -12.18
CA GLU A 66 23.27 -18.91 -12.50
C GLU A 66 21.89 -18.22 -12.50
N ASN A 67 20.91 -18.79 -13.20
CA ASN A 67 19.53 -18.29 -13.25
C ASN A 67 18.86 -18.23 -11.87
N LEU A 68 19.28 -19.07 -10.92
CA LEU A 68 18.79 -19.02 -9.54
C LEU A 68 19.27 -17.77 -8.80
N ASN A 69 20.49 -17.29 -9.04
CA ASN A 69 20.97 -16.05 -8.44
C ASN A 69 20.27 -14.83 -9.05
N ASP A 70 20.05 -14.82 -10.36
CA ASP A 70 19.28 -13.76 -11.03
C ASP A 70 17.85 -13.70 -10.50
N LEU A 71 17.18 -14.85 -10.36
CA LEU A 71 15.85 -14.93 -9.77
C LEU A 71 15.84 -14.36 -8.35
N LYS A 72 16.84 -14.71 -7.52
CA LYS A 72 16.94 -14.17 -6.16
C LYS A 72 17.10 -12.66 -6.15
N LEU A 73 17.90 -12.10 -7.07
CA LEU A 73 18.11 -10.67 -7.22
C LEU A 73 16.82 -9.96 -7.66
N ILE A 74 16.09 -10.53 -8.63
CA ILE A 74 14.79 -10.01 -9.06
C ILE A 74 13.81 -9.97 -7.89
N LEU A 75 13.78 -11.04 -7.08
CA LEU A 75 12.96 -11.12 -5.86
C LEU A 75 13.36 -10.06 -4.82
N ALA A 76 14.66 -9.78 -4.67
CA ALA A 76 15.16 -8.71 -3.80
C ALA A 76 14.74 -7.32 -4.29
N MET A 77 14.87 -7.04 -5.59
CA MET A 77 14.40 -5.78 -6.18
C MET A 77 12.87 -5.63 -6.07
N MET A 78 12.14 -6.75 -6.19
CA MET A 78 10.71 -6.78 -5.97
C MET A 78 10.35 -6.38 -4.53
N PHE A 79 11.14 -6.72 -3.51
CA PHE A 79 10.91 -6.25 -2.14
C PHE A 79 10.94 -4.73 -2.02
N ILE A 80 11.91 -4.07 -2.68
CA ILE A 80 12.00 -2.60 -2.71
C ILE A 80 10.77 -2.01 -3.40
N ALA A 81 10.41 -2.55 -4.57
CA ALA A 81 9.22 -2.11 -5.31
C ALA A 81 7.92 -2.30 -4.48
N MET A 82 7.82 -3.40 -3.74
CA MET A 82 6.69 -3.69 -2.85
C MET A 82 6.63 -2.72 -1.68
N SER A 83 7.77 -2.31 -1.13
CA SER A 83 7.85 -1.31 -0.06
C SER A 83 7.34 0.07 -0.52
N LEU A 84 7.66 0.46 -1.76
CA LEU A 84 7.10 1.66 -2.40
C LEU A 84 5.59 1.53 -2.62
N PHE A 85 5.16 0.41 -3.19
CA PHE A 85 3.75 0.15 -3.46
C PHE A 85 2.92 0.13 -2.17
N GLN A 86 3.44 -0.43 -1.09
CA GLN A 86 2.84 -0.43 0.23
C GLN A 86 2.62 1.00 0.74
N GLY A 87 3.63 1.88 0.64
CA GLY A 87 3.50 3.28 1.05
C GLY A 87 2.44 4.05 0.25
N LEU A 88 2.44 3.88 -1.07
CA LEU A 88 1.41 4.46 -1.95
C LEU A 88 0.01 3.95 -1.58
N THR A 89 -0.11 2.65 -1.39
CA THR A 89 -1.39 1.99 -1.25
C THR A 89 -2.04 2.23 0.11
N LEU A 90 -1.27 2.21 1.19
CA LEU A 90 -1.72 2.64 2.51
C LEU A 90 -2.24 4.08 2.45
N THR A 91 -1.50 4.96 1.78
CA THR A 91 -1.89 6.37 1.64
C THR A 91 -3.20 6.52 0.85
N VAL A 92 -3.36 5.80 -0.27
CA VAL A 92 -4.64 5.83 -1.02
C VAL A 92 -5.78 5.25 -0.18
N GLY A 93 -5.54 4.21 0.61
CA GLY A 93 -6.54 3.70 1.56
C GLY A 93 -7.02 4.78 2.54
N TRP A 94 -6.10 5.59 3.07
CA TRP A 94 -6.45 6.73 3.93
C TRP A 94 -7.15 7.86 3.18
N ILE A 95 -6.84 8.09 1.90
CA ILE A 95 -7.56 9.05 1.04
C ILE A 95 -9.03 8.62 0.90
N GLU A 96 -9.27 7.36 0.53
CA GLU A 96 -10.63 6.82 0.36
C GLU A 96 -11.43 6.85 1.67
N TYR A 97 -10.77 6.57 2.80
CA TYR A 97 -11.35 6.77 4.12
C TYR A 97 -11.72 8.24 4.37
N GLY A 98 -10.81 9.17 4.06
CA GLY A 98 -11.01 10.61 4.17
C GLY A 98 -12.22 11.12 3.40
N LYS A 99 -12.35 10.70 2.14
CA LYS A 99 -13.50 11.03 1.28
C LYS A 99 -14.81 10.55 1.89
N LYS A 100 -14.81 9.39 2.55
CA LYS A 100 -16.01 8.81 3.20
C LYS A 100 -16.44 9.55 4.47
N ILE A 101 -15.50 10.07 5.25
CA ILE A 101 -15.81 10.76 6.52
C ILE A 101 -15.98 12.27 6.37
N ARG A 102 -15.81 12.78 5.15
CA ARG A 102 -15.90 14.21 4.83
C ARG A 102 -17.31 14.72 5.10
N GLY A 103 -17.40 15.80 5.86
CA GLY A 103 -18.62 16.54 6.15
C GLY A 103 -18.60 17.93 5.49
N PRO A 104 -19.38 18.89 6.03
CA PRO A 104 -19.37 20.26 5.54
C PRO A 104 -17.99 20.91 5.74
N ALA A 105 -17.74 22.00 5.01
CA ALA A 105 -16.52 22.78 5.15
C ALA A 105 -16.35 23.27 6.60
N ARG A 106 -15.17 23.02 7.16
CA ARG A 106 -14.81 23.33 8.55
C ARG A 106 -13.34 23.67 8.59
N ASP A 107 -12.99 24.62 9.45
CA ASP A 107 -11.59 24.99 9.62
C ASP A 107 -10.77 23.85 10.21
N SER A 108 -9.53 23.75 9.73
CA SER A 108 -8.52 22.86 10.30
C SER A 108 -8.19 23.25 11.73
N ARG A 109 -7.92 22.27 12.58
CA ARG A 109 -7.44 22.47 13.95
C ARG A 109 -5.92 22.66 13.93
N SER A 110 -5.44 23.75 13.35
CA SER A 110 -4.02 24.03 13.12
C SER A 110 -3.38 25.00 14.14
N GLY A 111 -4.14 25.50 15.12
CA GLY A 111 -3.59 26.35 16.20
C GLY A 111 -2.56 25.61 17.06
N VAL A 112 -1.59 26.32 17.64
CA VAL A 112 -0.37 25.79 18.31
C VAL A 112 -0.59 24.60 19.24
N ASN A 113 -1.71 24.56 19.97
CA ASN A 113 -2.01 23.50 20.94
C ASN A 113 -2.41 22.17 20.27
N GLN A 114 -2.95 22.22 19.06
CA GLN A 114 -3.49 21.05 18.37
C GLN A 114 -2.40 20.14 17.75
N PRO A 115 -1.33 20.67 17.12
CA PRO A 115 -0.17 19.89 16.74
C PRO A 115 0.50 19.19 17.92
N LEU A 116 0.67 19.90 19.04
CA LEU A 116 1.24 19.33 20.27
C LEU A 116 0.40 18.15 20.77
N PHE A 117 -0.93 18.31 20.80
CA PHE A 117 -1.84 17.24 21.18
C PHE A 117 -1.71 16.01 20.27
N ARG A 118 -1.58 16.19 18.95
CA ARG A 118 -1.37 15.08 18.00
C ARG A 118 -0.05 14.37 18.26
N ILE A 119 1.03 15.10 18.45
CA ILE A 119 2.36 14.54 18.74
C ILE A 119 2.31 13.74 20.04
N VAL A 120 1.72 14.29 21.11
CA VAL A 120 1.58 13.60 22.39
C VAL A 120 0.77 12.31 22.24
N ILE A 121 -0.36 12.35 21.53
CA ILE A 121 -1.13 11.13 21.25
C ILE A 121 -0.30 10.12 20.46
N SER A 122 0.43 10.55 19.43
CA SER A 122 1.28 9.66 18.65
C SER A 122 2.34 8.98 19.53
N LEU A 123 2.99 9.71 20.43
CA LEU A 123 3.95 9.15 21.38
C LEU A 123 3.27 8.16 22.34
N LEU A 124 2.08 8.48 22.86
CA LEU A 124 1.32 7.60 23.74
C LEU A 124 0.91 6.29 23.04
N LEU A 125 0.54 6.35 21.76
CA LEU A 125 0.19 5.16 20.97
C LEU A 125 1.42 4.30 20.63
N LEU A 126 2.59 4.91 20.44
CA LEU A 126 3.83 4.20 20.16
C LEU A 126 4.53 3.67 21.42
N ALA A 127 4.28 4.27 22.59
CA ALA A 127 4.94 3.91 23.85
C ALA A 127 4.81 2.43 24.23
N PRO A 128 3.64 1.77 24.12
CA PRO A 128 3.54 0.32 24.37
C PRO A 128 4.42 -0.51 23.43
N LEU A 129 4.55 -0.11 22.16
CA LEU A 129 5.37 -0.82 21.19
C LEU A 129 6.87 -0.59 21.47
N VAL A 130 7.26 0.63 21.85
CA VAL A 130 8.64 0.95 22.29
C VAL A 130 8.98 0.18 23.57
N TRP A 131 8.07 0.13 24.53
CA TRP A 131 8.25 -0.66 25.75
C TRP A 131 8.40 -2.15 25.46
N TRP A 132 7.51 -2.70 24.64
CA TRP A 132 7.51 -4.11 24.29
C TRP A 132 8.75 -4.50 23.47
N PHE A 133 8.99 -3.84 22.33
CA PHE A 133 10.09 -4.20 21.43
C PHE A 133 11.44 -3.68 21.88
N GLY A 134 11.47 -2.53 22.55
CA GLY A 134 12.70 -1.87 22.94
C GLY A 134 13.26 -2.30 24.28
N TYR A 135 12.38 -2.58 25.23
CA TYR A 135 12.75 -2.97 26.60
C TYR A 135 12.37 -4.41 26.93
N GLY A 136 11.86 -5.19 25.97
CA GLY A 136 11.49 -6.58 26.17
C GLY A 136 10.38 -6.77 27.21
N ALA A 137 9.49 -5.77 27.34
CA ALA A 137 8.47 -5.70 28.39
C ALA A 137 9.03 -5.67 29.83
N VAL A 138 10.30 -5.26 30.01
CA VAL A 138 10.93 -5.02 31.31
C VAL A 138 10.88 -3.53 31.65
N ASN A 139 11.05 -3.18 32.93
CA ASN A 139 11.10 -1.79 33.37
C ASN A 139 12.31 -1.06 32.73
N PRO A 140 12.11 0.06 32.01
CA PRO A 140 13.20 0.85 31.40
C PRO A 140 14.28 1.31 32.38
N SER A 141 13.96 1.46 33.67
CA SER A 141 14.95 1.81 34.71
C SER A 141 16.07 0.77 34.84
N ASN A 142 15.81 -0.47 34.43
CA ASN A 142 16.74 -1.58 34.53
C ASN A 142 17.54 -1.78 33.23
N ALA A 143 17.27 -0.99 32.20
CA ALA A 143 17.93 -1.09 30.90
C ALA A 143 19.27 -0.34 30.88
N ASN A 144 20.17 -0.80 30.01
CA ASN A 144 21.45 -0.16 29.79
C ASN A 144 21.28 1.28 29.28
N PHE A 145 22.21 2.16 29.65
CA PHE A 145 22.22 3.56 29.19
C PHE A 145 22.14 3.67 27.66
N SER A 146 22.88 2.82 26.93
CA SER A 146 22.85 2.77 25.46
C SER A 146 21.43 2.51 24.92
N THR A 147 20.71 1.55 25.49
CA THR A 147 19.33 1.23 25.10
C THR A 147 18.40 2.42 25.33
N ASN A 148 18.51 3.08 26.49
CA ASN A 148 17.74 4.29 26.81
C ASN A 148 18.02 5.42 25.82
N VAL A 149 19.29 5.66 25.47
CA VAL A 149 19.68 6.69 24.49
C VAL A 149 19.09 6.40 23.11
N VAL A 150 19.18 5.16 22.63
CA VAL A 150 18.65 4.77 21.31
C VAL A 150 17.15 5.02 21.21
N TRP A 151 16.39 4.63 22.24
CA TRP A 151 14.94 4.84 22.24
C TRP A 151 14.54 6.29 22.51
N PHE A 152 15.32 7.03 23.29
CA PHE A 152 15.14 8.46 23.46
C PHE A 152 15.32 9.22 22.13
N ILE A 153 16.37 8.89 21.37
CA ILE A 153 16.61 9.46 20.04
C ILE A 153 15.43 9.17 19.12
N PHE A 154 14.90 7.94 19.12
CA PHE A 154 13.71 7.59 18.34
C PHE A 154 12.51 8.48 18.67
N LEU A 155 12.19 8.66 19.96
CA LEU A 155 11.08 9.51 20.39
C LEU A 155 11.30 10.97 19.97
N MET A 156 12.53 11.48 20.07
CA MET A 156 12.90 12.80 19.58
C MET A 156 12.74 12.93 18.06
N THR A 157 13.06 11.88 17.29
CA THR A 157 12.80 11.83 15.84
C THR A 157 11.31 11.95 15.55
N ILE A 158 10.43 11.28 16.31
CA ILE A 158 8.98 11.40 16.12
C ILE A 158 8.48 12.82 16.42
N VAL A 159 8.98 13.46 17.48
CA VAL A 159 8.64 14.85 17.80
C VAL A 159 9.08 15.79 16.67
N PHE A 160 10.35 15.68 16.24
CA PHE A 160 10.89 16.48 15.16
C PHE A 160 10.08 16.30 13.86
N LEU A 161 9.77 15.05 13.51
CA LEU A 161 9.01 14.73 12.32
C LEU A 161 7.58 15.24 12.40
N GLY A 162 6.94 15.17 13.58
CA GLY A 162 5.61 15.73 13.79
C GLY A 162 5.56 17.24 13.57
N LEU A 163 6.57 17.98 14.07
CA LEU A 163 6.68 19.42 13.85
C LEU A 163 6.94 19.76 12.37
N LEU A 164 7.83 19.01 11.72
CA LEU A 164 8.13 19.17 10.29
C LEU A 164 6.88 18.91 9.44
N MET A 165 6.18 17.81 9.70
CA MET A 165 5.01 17.38 8.95
C MET A 165 3.81 18.30 9.17
N GLU A 166 3.65 18.87 10.35
CA GLU A 166 2.63 19.88 10.61
C GLU A 166 2.83 21.09 9.67
N ARG A 167 4.08 21.57 9.57
CA ARG A 167 4.43 22.68 8.65
C ARG A 167 4.26 22.27 7.19
N TYR A 168 4.70 21.08 6.82
CA TYR A 168 4.68 20.57 5.45
C TYR A 168 3.25 20.36 4.92
N THR A 169 2.30 20.01 5.79
CA THR A 169 0.90 19.70 5.40
C THR A 169 -0.07 20.85 5.65
N LYS A 170 0.38 21.96 6.24
CA LYS A 170 -0.48 23.07 6.67
C LYS A 170 -1.33 23.64 5.52
N SER A 171 -0.70 23.95 4.39
CA SER A 171 -1.37 24.52 3.22
C SER A 171 -2.43 23.60 2.62
N SER A 172 -2.23 22.28 2.67
CA SER A 172 -3.22 21.31 2.19
C SER A 172 -4.46 21.21 3.09
N ARG A 173 -4.39 21.68 4.34
CA ARG A 173 -5.45 21.53 5.35
C ARG A 173 -6.26 22.79 5.61
N GLU A 174 -5.67 23.97 5.38
CA GLU A 174 -6.30 25.28 5.66
C GLU A 174 -7.00 25.90 4.43
N GLY A 175 -7.41 25.08 3.46
CA GLY A 175 -8.09 25.57 2.26
C GLY A 175 -9.50 26.09 2.52
N ALA A 176 -9.92 27.13 1.79
CA ALA A 176 -11.31 27.56 1.79
C ALA A 176 -12.20 26.48 1.15
N GLY A 177 -13.33 26.18 1.76
CA GLY A 177 -14.31 25.22 1.22
C GLY A 177 -13.97 23.74 1.41
N VAL A 178 -12.89 23.39 2.12
CA VAL A 178 -12.58 22.01 2.48
C VAL A 178 -12.98 21.69 3.93
N ASP A 179 -13.17 20.40 4.23
CA ASP A 179 -13.37 19.91 5.60
C ASP A 179 -12.02 19.65 6.28
N GLY A 180 -11.44 20.70 6.86
CA GLY A 180 -10.14 20.66 7.55
C GLY A 180 -10.10 19.65 8.69
N VAL A 181 -11.22 19.36 9.35
CA VAL A 181 -11.29 18.34 10.41
C VAL A 181 -11.14 16.92 9.86
N ALA A 182 -11.74 16.63 8.70
CA ALA A 182 -11.54 15.34 8.04
C ALA A 182 -10.08 15.20 7.55
N LEU A 183 -9.52 16.27 6.99
CA LEU A 183 -8.12 16.30 6.55
C LEU A 183 -7.13 16.11 7.71
N ASP A 184 -7.40 16.71 8.86
CA ASP A 184 -6.61 16.51 10.08
C ASP A 184 -6.61 15.06 10.56
N ARG A 185 -7.76 14.37 10.46
CA ARG A 185 -7.86 12.95 10.80
C ARG A 185 -7.07 12.09 9.83
N VAL A 186 -7.19 12.34 8.53
CA VAL A 186 -6.42 11.62 7.49
C VAL A 186 -4.93 11.85 7.68
N TYR A 187 -4.52 13.10 7.92
CA TYR A 187 -3.14 13.45 8.24
C TYR A 187 -2.62 12.64 9.43
N PHE A 188 -3.37 12.64 10.54
CA PHE A 188 -3.00 11.90 11.74
C PHE A 188 -2.85 10.40 11.46
N LEU A 189 -3.76 9.80 10.69
CA LEU A 189 -3.73 8.39 10.32
C LEU A 189 -2.53 8.04 9.43
N ILE A 190 -2.22 8.87 8.43
CA ILE A 190 -1.02 8.71 7.61
C ILE A 190 0.22 8.83 8.50
N PHE A 191 0.30 9.88 9.33
CA PHE A 191 1.45 10.15 10.19
C PHE A 191 1.71 9.02 11.19
N ILE A 192 0.70 8.55 11.94
CA ILE A 192 0.88 7.48 12.92
C ILE A 192 1.25 6.15 12.25
N THR A 193 0.69 5.86 11.08
CA THR A 193 1.05 4.66 10.30
C THR A 193 2.50 4.75 9.83
N SER A 194 2.93 5.92 9.31
CA SER A 194 4.33 6.15 8.94
C SER A 194 5.28 6.03 10.15
N CYS A 195 4.87 6.53 11.32
CA CYS A 195 5.66 6.39 12.55
C CYS A 195 5.78 4.94 13.00
N TRP A 196 4.74 4.11 12.83
CA TRP A 196 4.83 2.68 13.09
C TRP A 196 5.79 1.98 12.11
N HIS A 197 5.76 2.33 10.82
CA HIS A 197 6.77 1.86 9.88
C HIS A 197 8.19 2.32 10.25
N LEU A 198 8.37 3.56 10.72
CA LEU A 198 9.67 4.02 11.22
C LEU A 198 10.10 3.28 12.47
N LEU A 199 9.20 2.96 13.40
CA LEU A 199 9.49 2.13 14.57
C LEU A 199 9.98 0.74 14.15
N SER A 200 9.27 0.14 13.20
CA SER A 200 9.60 -1.17 12.61
C SER A 200 11.00 -1.15 11.97
N SER A 201 11.34 -0.06 11.27
CA SER A 201 12.68 0.15 10.70
C SER A 201 13.74 0.38 11.78
N TRP A 202 13.49 1.29 12.71
CA TRP A 202 14.39 1.70 13.78
C TRP A 202 14.83 0.50 14.62
N ARG A 203 13.88 -0.33 15.02
CA ARG A 203 14.16 -1.53 15.81
C ARG A 203 14.90 -2.60 15.02
N ARG A 204 14.90 -2.59 13.68
CA ARG A 204 15.64 -3.58 12.90
C ARG A 204 17.04 -3.08 12.50
N ALA A 205 17.42 -1.88 12.96
CA ALA A 205 18.69 -1.27 12.63
C ALA A 205 19.85 -1.94 13.41
N PRO A 206 21.06 -1.99 12.83
CA PRO A 206 22.21 -2.71 13.42
C PRO A 206 22.61 -2.26 14.83
N PHE A 207 22.23 -1.05 15.23
CA PHE A 207 22.56 -0.44 16.52
C PHE A 207 21.52 -0.74 17.62
N THR A 208 20.53 -1.59 17.35
CA THR A 208 19.50 -1.98 18.33
C THR A 208 19.75 -3.40 18.85
N VAL A 209 19.40 -3.63 20.13
CA VAL A 209 19.69 -4.88 20.86
C VAL A 209 18.89 -6.06 20.30
N ASP A 210 19.38 -7.29 20.48
CA ASP A 210 18.73 -8.56 20.09
C ASP A 210 17.24 -8.58 20.45
N GLN A 211 16.41 -8.90 19.46
CA GLN A 211 14.97 -8.76 19.54
C GLN A 211 14.25 -10.09 19.54
N SER A 212 13.05 -10.11 20.13
CA SER A 212 12.17 -11.28 20.06
C SER A 212 11.81 -11.58 18.60
N SER A 213 12.21 -12.75 18.10
CA SER A 213 11.86 -13.24 16.77
C SER A 213 10.34 -13.37 16.57
N VAL A 214 9.63 -13.74 17.63
CA VAL A 214 8.15 -13.88 17.63
C VAL A 214 7.46 -12.52 17.49
N GLY A 215 7.87 -11.51 18.27
CA GLY A 215 7.32 -10.16 18.18
C GLY A 215 7.53 -9.56 16.79
N LEU A 216 8.66 -9.88 16.15
CA LEU A 216 8.94 -9.45 14.79
C LEU A 216 7.95 -10.02 13.78
N PHE A 217 7.70 -11.33 13.84
CA PHE A 217 6.76 -11.98 12.94
C PHE A 217 5.32 -11.47 13.11
N ILE A 218 4.90 -11.22 14.36
CA ILE A 218 3.55 -10.70 14.65
C ILE A 218 3.38 -9.28 14.09
N GLU A 219 4.33 -8.37 14.35
CA GLU A 219 4.26 -7.00 13.82
C GLU A 219 4.23 -6.99 12.30
N GLU A 220 5.12 -7.75 11.67
CA GLU A 220 5.20 -7.90 10.21
C GLU A 220 3.86 -8.37 9.64
N SER A 221 3.27 -9.39 10.25
CA SER A 221 1.99 -9.95 9.83
C SER A 221 0.85 -8.94 9.94
N ILE A 222 0.84 -8.12 11.00
CA ILE A 222 -0.19 -7.08 11.21
C ILE A 222 -0.03 -5.96 10.19
N LEU A 223 1.16 -5.39 10.05
CA LEU A 223 1.43 -4.30 9.09
C LEU A 223 1.13 -4.73 7.65
N MET A 224 1.51 -5.95 7.29
CA MET A 224 1.22 -6.50 5.96
C MET A 224 -0.26 -6.80 5.76
N SER A 225 -0.97 -7.28 6.78
CA SER A 225 -2.43 -7.52 6.68
C SER A 225 -3.19 -6.22 6.45
N ILE A 226 -2.87 -5.16 7.21
CA ILE A 226 -3.47 -3.82 7.03
C ILE A 226 -3.21 -3.32 5.60
N THR A 227 -1.96 -3.47 5.13
CA THR A 227 -1.57 -3.08 3.77
C THR A 227 -2.39 -3.80 2.72
N ILE A 228 -2.51 -5.13 2.81
CA ILE A 228 -3.27 -5.93 1.85
C ILE A 228 -4.75 -5.53 1.85
N VAL A 229 -5.35 -5.35 3.02
CA VAL A 229 -6.76 -4.96 3.12
C VAL A 229 -6.99 -3.58 2.51
N LEU A 230 -6.15 -2.59 2.85
CA LEU A 230 -6.25 -1.25 2.27
C LEU A 230 -5.95 -1.25 0.77
N ALA A 231 -5.05 -2.12 0.31
CA ALA A 231 -4.75 -2.31 -1.11
C ALA A 231 -5.92 -2.85 -1.89
N VAL A 232 -6.47 -3.98 -1.44
CA VAL A 232 -7.63 -4.62 -2.06
C VAL A 232 -8.81 -3.65 -2.05
N TRP A 233 -9.03 -2.92 -0.96
CA TRP A 233 -10.11 -1.94 -0.86
C TRP A 233 -9.92 -0.77 -1.83
N SER A 234 -8.76 -0.13 -1.81
CA SER A 234 -8.40 0.99 -2.69
C SER A 234 -8.53 0.60 -4.17
N LEU A 235 -7.93 -0.54 -4.54
CA LEU A 235 -7.90 -1.04 -5.89
C LEU A 235 -9.30 -1.44 -6.38
N SER A 236 -10.11 -2.06 -5.51
CA SER A 236 -11.50 -2.39 -5.82
C SER A 236 -12.37 -1.15 -6.03
N LYS A 237 -12.17 -0.08 -5.27
CA LYS A 237 -12.95 1.16 -5.44
C LYS A 237 -12.56 1.91 -6.71
N LYS A 238 -11.26 2.01 -6.99
CA LYS A 238 -10.75 2.69 -8.19
C LYS A 238 -11.03 1.90 -9.48
N GLY A 239 -10.93 0.57 -9.43
CA GLY A 239 -11.22 -0.31 -10.57
C GLY A 239 -12.68 -0.25 -11.02
N ILE A 240 -13.62 -0.03 -10.09
CA ILE A 240 -15.04 0.21 -10.41
C ILE A 240 -15.22 1.55 -11.13
N LYS A 241 -14.63 2.64 -10.60
CA LYS A 241 -14.74 3.98 -11.19
C LYS A 241 -14.17 4.07 -12.62
N ARG A 242 -13.05 3.37 -12.90
CA ARG A 242 -12.39 3.38 -14.23
C ARG A 242 -12.88 2.29 -15.21
N GLY A 243 -13.89 1.48 -14.84
CA GLY A 243 -14.38 0.39 -15.70
C GLY A 243 -13.38 -0.77 -15.90
N TRP A 244 -12.28 -0.82 -15.14
CA TRP A 244 -11.23 -1.82 -15.28
C TRP A 244 -11.69 -3.17 -14.72
N LYS A 245 -12.16 -4.06 -15.61
CA LYS A 245 -12.68 -5.40 -15.24
C LYS A 245 -11.68 -6.26 -14.46
N ILE A 246 -10.38 -6.04 -14.65
CA ILE A 246 -9.29 -6.78 -13.99
C ILE A 246 -9.12 -6.43 -12.50
N PHE A 247 -9.64 -5.29 -12.04
CA PHE A 247 -9.52 -4.82 -10.65
C PHE A 247 -10.90 -4.60 -9.99
N GLN A 248 -11.88 -5.43 -10.33
CA GLN A 248 -13.21 -5.40 -9.71
C GLN A 248 -13.26 -6.29 -8.47
N GLY A 249 -14.23 -6.04 -7.57
CA GLY A 249 -14.28 -6.65 -6.23
C GLY A 249 -14.15 -8.18 -6.16
N GLN A 250 -14.47 -8.91 -7.24
CA GLN A 250 -14.29 -10.36 -7.32
C GLN A 250 -12.86 -10.82 -7.68
N SER A 251 -12.08 -10.02 -8.42
CA SER A 251 -10.66 -10.30 -8.71
C SER A 251 -9.72 -9.70 -7.66
N ALA A 252 -10.18 -8.68 -6.92
CA ALA A 252 -9.40 -7.98 -5.92
C ALA A 252 -8.84 -8.91 -4.82
N ILE A 253 -9.60 -9.95 -4.41
CA ILE A 253 -9.12 -10.94 -3.43
C ILE A 253 -7.92 -11.73 -3.98
N PHE A 254 -7.97 -12.15 -5.25
CA PHE A 254 -6.86 -12.88 -5.89
C PHE A 254 -5.61 -11.99 -6.01
N TRP A 255 -5.79 -10.70 -6.34
CA TRP A 255 -4.70 -9.72 -6.32
C TRP A 255 -4.09 -9.54 -4.93
N GLY A 256 -4.91 -9.47 -3.87
CA GLY A 256 -4.44 -9.37 -2.50
C GLY A 256 -3.62 -10.60 -2.07
N VAL A 257 -4.07 -11.81 -2.40
CA VAL A 257 -3.33 -13.04 -2.10
C VAL A 257 -2.05 -13.14 -2.93
N CYS A 258 -2.09 -12.77 -4.21
CA CYS A 258 -0.91 -12.66 -5.05
C CYS A 258 0.13 -11.73 -4.42
N PHE A 259 -0.28 -10.53 -3.99
CA PHE A 259 0.59 -9.54 -3.35
C PHE A 259 1.23 -10.09 -2.06
N GLY A 260 0.44 -10.71 -1.18
CA GLY A 260 0.95 -11.32 0.05
C GLY A 260 1.98 -12.43 -0.22
N LEU A 261 1.71 -13.30 -1.21
CA LEU A 261 2.63 -14.38 -1.59
C LEU A 261 3.90 -13.88 -2.30
N ALA A 262 3.79 -12.82 -3.10
CA ALA A 262 4.93 -12.14 -3.71
C ALA A 262 5.84 -11.56 -2.61
N TYR A 263 5.25 -10.91 -1.61
CA TYR A 263 5.96 -10.37 -0.45
C TYR A 263 6.69 -11.45 0.35
N CYS A 264 6.01 -12.54 0.72
CA CYS A 264 6.66 -13.64 1.43
C CYS A 264 7.81 -14.25 0.61
N GLY A 265 7.64 -14.35 -0.71
CA GLY A 265 8.70 -14.80 -1.62
C GLY A 265 9.89 -13.86 -1.69
N SER A 266 9.67 -12.54 -1.73
CA SER A 266 10.75 -11.55 -1.79
C SER A 266 11.53 -11.49 -0.48
N VAL A 267 10.85 -11.52 0.67
CA VAL A 267 11.48 -11.60 2.00
C VAL A 267 12.30 -12.88 2.14
N SER A 268 11.74 -14.04 1.76
CA SER A 268 12.46 -15.31 1.82
C SER A 268 13.71 -15.33 0.94
N SER A 269 13.67 -14.69 -0.23
CA SER A 269 14.82 -14.60 -1.13
C SER A 269 15.93 -13.71 -0.55
N LEU A 270 15.54 -12.59 0.06
CA LEU A 270 16.46 -11.68 0.74
C LEU A 270 17.19 -12.34 1.91
N THR A 271 16.52 -13.21 2.67
CA THR A 271 17.17 -13.99 3.73
C THR A 271 18.35 -14.81 3.20
N VAL A 272 18.20 -15.39 2.00
CA VAL A 272 19.23 -16.25 1.38
C VAL A 272 20.36 -15.43 0.76
N LEU A 273 20.05 -14.28 0.14
CA LEU A 273 21.07 -13.41 -0.46
C LEU A 273 21.86 -12.60 0.56
N SER A 274 21.26 -12.26 1.70
CA SER A 274 21.85 -11.35 2.66
C SER A 274 22.72 -12.04 3.72
N GLU A 275 23.00 -13.35 3.58
CA GLU A 275 23.80 -14.16 4.53
C GLU A 275 23.45 -13.93 6.02
N GLY A 276 22.17 -13.66 6.32
CA GLY A 276 21.70 -13.38 7.69
C GLY A 276 21.39 -11.90 8.03
N SER A 277 21.66 -10.94 7.13
CA SER A 277 21.29 -9.52 7.30
C SER A 277 19.82 -9.23 6.89
N LEU A 278 18.92 -10.20 7.12
CA LEU A 278 17.47 -10.06 6.89
C LEU A 278 16.86 -8.86 7.63
N MET A 279 17.36 -8.62 8.85
CA MET A 279 16.92 -7.52 9.71
C MET A 279 17.14 -6.17 9.03
N THR A 280 18.33 -5.93 8.48
CA THR A 280 18.66 -4.62 7.88
C THR A 280 17.87 -4.37 6.59
N THR A 281 17.65 -5.40 5.78
CA THR A 281 16.92 -5.21 4.52
C THR A 281 15.44 -4.94 4.75
N THR A 282 14.82 -5.68 5.68
CA THR A 282 13.43 -5.41 6.09
C THR A 282 13.32 -4.04 6.79
N ALA A 283 14.35 -3.61 7.52
CA ALA A 283 14.44 -2.24 8.05
C ALA A 283 14.37 -1.18 6.94
N ILE A 284 15.13 -1.37 5.86
CA ILE A 284 15.14 -0.46 4.70
C ILE A 284 13.77 -0.41 4.04
N GLY A 285 13.10 -1.56 3.86
CA GLY A 285 11.75 -1.62 3.29
C GLY A 285 10.76 -0.76 4.08
N HIS A 286 10.71 -0.94 5.41
CA HIS A 286 9.85 -0.12 6.27
C HIS A 286 10.20 1.38 6.24
N ALA A 287 11.50 1.74 6.19
CA ALA A 287 11.92 3.12 6.04
C ALA A 287 11.43 3.73 4.73
N ILE A 288 11.59 3.01 3.61
CA ILE A 288 11.10 3.43 2.29
C ILE A 288 9.58 3.65 2.34
N THR A 289 8.81 2.70 2.89
CA THR A 289 7.36 2.84 3.04
C THR A 289 6.99 4.10 3.83
N ALA A 290 7.62 4.33 4.98
CA ALA A 290 7.35 5.52 5.79
C ALA A 290 7.68 6.81 5.04
N ILE A 291 8.85 6.88 4.40
CA ILE A 291 9.29 8.05 3.64
C ILE A 291 8.31 8.35 2.51
N VAL A 292 7.88 7.34 1.74
CA VAL A 292 6.88 7.52 0.67
C VAL A 292 5.58 8.10 1.21
N MET A 293 5.04 7.53 2.29
CA MET A 293 3.79 8.01 2.89
C MET A 293 3.88 9.47 3.34
N LEU A 294 4.99 9.84 3.97
CA LEU A 294 5.22 11.21 4.44
C LEU A 294 5.42 12.18 3.29
N ALA A 295 6.22 11.81 2.29
CA ALA A 295 6.51 12.63 1.12
C ALA A 295 5.25 12.97 0.31
N ILE A 296 4.36 11.99 0.11
CA ILE A 296 3.12 12.21 -0.66
C ILE A 296 1.96 12.73 0.19
N CYS A 297 2.14 12.90 1.51
CA CYS A 297 1.07 13.28 2.42
C CYS A 297 0.33 14.57 2.02
N PRO A 298 1.00 15.68 1.64
CA PRO A 298 0.29 16.89 1.22
C PRO A 298 -0.57 16.69 -0.02
N ILE A 299 -0.11 15.87 -0.97
CA ILE A 299 -0.85 15.50 -2.19
C ILE A 299 -2.04 14.60 -1.83
N ALA A 300 -1.87 13.69 -0.88
CA ALA A 300 -2.94 12.84 -0.39
C ALA A 300 -4.06 13.69 0.25
N LEU A 301 -3.69 14.67 1.07
CA LEU A 301 -4.64 15.57 1.71
C LEU A 301 -5.39 16.45 0.70
N SER A 302 -4.71 17.00 -0.31
CA SER A 302 -5.38 17.78 -1.35
C SER A 302 -6.40 16.94 -2.14
N ARG A 303 -6.09 15.66 -2.40
CA ARG A 303 -7.03 14.70 -3.03
C ARG A 303 -8.26 14.38 -2.19
N VAL A 304 -8.17 14.45 -0.86
CA VAL A 304 -9.35 14.32 0.01
C VAL A 304 -10.20 15.60 -0.02
N GLY A 305 -9.54 16.75 -0.14
CA GLY A 305 -10.19 18.07 -0.22
C GLY A 305 -10.95 18.31 -1.52
N LEU A 306 -10.54 17.70 -2.63
CA LEU A 306 -11.20 17.82 -3.94
C LEU A 306 -12.62 17.20 -3.92
N SER A 307 -13.60 17.93 -4.46
CA SER A 307 -14.93 17.37 -4.73
C SER A 307 -14.82 16.28 -5.81
N GLU A 308 -15.64 15.21 -5.71
CA GLU A 308 -15.60 14.11 -6.69
C GLU A 308 -15.86 14.62 -8.12
N GLU A 309 -16.71 15.64 -8.26
CA GLU A 309 -17.06 16.26 -9.56
C GLU A 309 -15.91 17.08 -10.16
N LEU A 310 -15.04 17.65 -9.32
CA LEU A 310 -13.85 18.38 -9.77
C LEU A 310 -12.71 17.41 -10.13
N GLU A 311 -12.60 16.30 -9.41
CA GLU A 311 -11.63 15.23 -9.68
C GLU A 311 -11.90 14.56 -11.04
N GLU A 312 -13.18 14.34 -11.39
CA GLU A 312 -13.59 13.75 -12.67
C GLU A 312 -13.32 14.69 -13.86
N ARG A 313 -13.32 16.01 -13.66
CA ARG A 313 -12.95 17.01 -14.68
C ARG A 313 -11.43 17.20 -14.84
N LEU A 314 -10.65 16.90 -13.80
CA LEU A 314 -9.20 17.08 -13.78
C LEU A 314 -8.43 15.82 -14.18
N GLU A 315 -9.03 14.63 -14.10
CA GLU A 315 -8.45 13.43 -14.71
C GLU A 315 -8.66 13.51 -16.24
N PRO A 316 -7.59 13.42 -17.06
CA PRO A 316 -7.74 13.44 -18.51
C PRO A 316 -8.66 12.28 -18.93
N SER A 317 -9.74 12.59 -19.63
CA SER A 317 -10.58 11.57 -20.24
C SER A 317 -9.76 10.86 -21.32
N GLU A 318 -9.18 9.70 -20.99
CA GLU A 318 -8.65 8.75 -21.99
C GLU A 318 -9.77 8.20 -22.92
N HIS A 319 -11.00 8.70 -22.80
CA HIS A 319 -12.18 8.22 -23.51
C HIS A 319 -12.58 9.05 -24.75
N SER A 320 -11.75 9.98 -25.21
CA SER A 320 -12.01 10.78 -26.43
C SER A 320 -10.85 10.71 -27.43
N LEU A 321 -10.52 9.51 -27.89
CA LEU A 321 -9.87 9.33 -29.19
C LEU A 321 -10.68 8.28 -29.96
N THR A 322 -11.85 8.68 -30.44
CA THR A 322 -12.51 8.01 -31.54
C THR A 322 -11.69 8.29 -32.82
N PRO A 323 -11.30 7.27 -33.60
CA PRO A 323 -10.49 7.45 -34.82
C PRO A 323 -11.15 8.28 -35.94
N GLU A 324 -12.43 8.62 -35.81
CA GLU A 324 -13.21 9.25 -36.89
C GLU A 324 -13.10 10.78 -36.98
N GLN A 325 -12.49 11.47 -36.01
CA GLN A 325 -12.33 12.93 -36.08
C GLN A 325 -10.98 13.40 -36.64
N SER A 326 -10.00 12.51 -36.82
CA SER A 326 -8.74 12.83 -37.49
C SER A 326 -8.85 12.81 -39.02
N ALA A 327 -9.83 12.12 -39.58
CA ALA A 327 -9.94 11.93 -41.04
C ALA A 327 -10.76 13.03 -41.75
N ARG A 328 -11.42 13.93 -41.01
CA ARG A 328 -12.30 14.96 -41.60
C ARG A 328 -11.69 16.37 -41.62
N VAL A 329 -10.49 16.54 -41.09
CA VAL A 329 -9.78 17.84 -41.02
C VAL A 329 -8.70 17.96 -42.11
N GLU A 330 -8.29 16.86 -42.76
CA GLU A 330 -7.27 16.90 -43.82
C GLU A 330 -7.82 16.96 -45.26
N GLU A 331 -9.14 16.96 -45.47
CA GLU A 331 -9.73 16.92 -46.84
C GLU A 331 -10.55 18.16 -47.24
N SER A 332 -10.45 19.28 -46.49
CA SER A 332 -11.15 20.52 -46.84
C SER A 332 -10.26 21.74 -46.55
N GLY A 333 -9.48 22.13 -47.54
CA GLY A 333 -8.72 23.38 -47.49
C GLY A 333 -7.58 23.47 -48.49
N ASP A 334 -7.81 23.12 -49.75
CA ASP A 334 -6.99 23.63 -50.86
C ASP A 334 -7.92 24.35 -51.85
N ASP A 335 -7.36 25.39 -52.48
CA ASP A 335 -7.91 26.20 -53.57
C ASP A 335 -9.00 27.24 -53.26
N ASP A 336 -8.58 28.50 -53.09
CA ASP A 336 -9.18 29.66 -53.78
C ASP A 336 -8.33 30.94 -53.53
N ILE A 337 -7.32 31.15 -54.38
CA ILE A 337 -6.69 32.47 -54.61
C ILE A 337 -7.16 32.96 -55.98
N VAL A 338 -8.11 33.90 -56.00
CA VAL A 338 -8.33 34.79 -57.15
C VAL A 338 -8.46 36.22 -56.61
N GLU A 339 -7.37 36.96 -56.75
CA GLU A 339 -7.29 38.41 -56.55
C GLU A 339 -7.84 39.09 -57.81
N LEU A 340 -8.95 39.83 -57.67
CA LEU A 340 -9.44 40.79 -58.66
C LEU A 340 -9.37 42.19 -58.05
N VAL A 341 -8.29 42.88 -58.43
CA VAL A 341 -8.11 44.30 -58.77
C VAL A 341 -9.20 45.29 -58.31
N ASP A 342 -8.76 46.28 -57.52
CA ASP A 342 -8.85 47.71 -57.87
C ASP A 342 -7.59 48.45 -57.36
#